data_AF-A0A8T4WP11-F1
#
_entry.id   AF-A0A8T4WP11-F1
#
_cell.length_a   1.000
_cell.length_b   1.000
_cell.length_c   1.000
_cell.angle_alpha   90.00
_cell.angle_beta   90.00
_cell.angle_gamma   90.00
#
_symmetry.space_group_name_H-M   'P 1'
#
loop_
_entity.id
_entity.type
_entity.pdbx_description
1 polymer ?
#
loop_
_entity_poly.entity_id
_entity_poly.type
_entity_poly.pdbx_seq_one_letter_code
_entity_poly.pdbx_strand_id
1 'polypeptide(L)'
;MELPEKLVVAGFILVILGAAILGLIGLSDGNGFFFVFPFLFFGNMSGSMLLPFIAILILNLVIFGVFLFWSRRLLGREQKEEYALLIEGECEFCGAPIPKGSTYCPACGKSIREKDERTS
;
A
#
# COMPACT_ATOMS: atom_id res chain seq x y z
N MET A 1 9.16 -8.74 -2.67
CA MET A 1 8.98 -7.60 -3.58
C MET A 1 8.63 -6.37 -2.74
N GLU A 2 9.60 -5.53 -2.39
CA GLU A 2 9.42 -4.33 -1.53
C GLU A 2 9.15 -3.03 -2.32
N LEU A 3 9.04 -3.15 -3.64
CA LEU A 3 9.04 -2.02 -4.57
C LEU A 3 7.84 -1.06 -4.43
N PRO A 4 6.58 -1.51 -4.16
CA PRO A 4 5.45 -0.59 -4.20
C PRO A 4 5.46 0.43 -3.06
N GLU A 5 5.93 0.06 -1.86
CA GLU A 5 5.92 0.98 -0.71
C GLU A 5 6.96 2.09 -0.86
N LYS A 6 8.16 1.76 -1.38
CA LYS A 6 9.23 2.75 -1.60
C LYS A 6 8.84 3.78 -2.67
N LEU A 7 8.11 3.37 -3.72
CA LEU A 7 7.61 4.30 -4.74
C LEU A 7 6.53 5.25 -4.18
N VAL A 8 5.60 4.74 -3.36
CA VAL A 8 4.55 5.57 -2.74
C VAL A 8 5.16 6.60 -1.78
N VAL A 9 6.13 6.18 -0.96
CA VAL A 9 6.85 7.09 -0.04
C VAL A 9 7.64 8.14 -0.82
N ALA A 10 8.36 7.74 -1.87
CA ALA A 10 9.11 8.67 -2.72
C ALA A 10 8.20 9.69 -3.40
N GLY A 11 7.04 9.27 -3.91
CA GLY A 11 6.03 10.17 -4.48
C GLY A 11 5.54 11.20 -3.46
N PHE A 12 5.26 10.79 -2.23
CA PHE A 12 4.79 11.69 -1.18
C PHE A 12 5.86 12.70 -0.74
N ILE A 13 7.12 12.26 -0.61
CA ILE A 13 8.25 13.15 -0.34
C ILE A 13 8.37 14.22 -1.42
N LEU A 14 8.24 13.82 -2.69
CA LEU A 14 8.33 14.75 -3.83
C LEU A 14 7.16 15.75 -3.82
N VAL A 15 5.96 15.33 -3.44
CA VAL A 15 4.80 16.22 -3.27
C VAL A 15 5.02 17.21 -2.13
N ILE A 16 5.49 16.77 -0.96
CA ILE A 16 5.80 17.66 0.17
C ILE A 16 6.89 18.67 -0.20
N LEU A 17 7.95 18.21 -0.87
CA LEU A 17 9.05 19.07 -1.31
C LEU A 17 8.55 20.11 -2.32
N GLY A 18 7.75 19.71 -3.30
CA GLY A 18 7.14 20.62 -4.27
C GLY A 18 6.23 21.66 -3.60
N ALA A 19 5.42 21.22 -2.64
CA ALA A 19 4.57 22.08 -1.83
C ALA A 19 5.41 23.10 -1.02
N ALA A 20 6.49 22.67 -0.37
CA ALA A 20 7.37 23.57 0.38
C ALA A 20 8.04 24.63 -0.53
N ILE A 21 8.51 24.22 -1.70
CA ILE A 21 9.14 25.13 -2.67
C ILE A 21 8.12 26.15 -3.21
N LEU A 22 6.92 25.72 -3.59
CA LEU A 22 5.86 26.62 -4.05
C LEU A 22 5.42 27.60 -2.97
N GLY A 23 5.38 27.17 -1.71
CA GLY A 23 5.04 28.02 -0.57
C GLY A 23 6.09 29.11 -0.36
N LEU A 24 7.37 28.77 -0.52
CA LEU A 24 8.47 29.74 -0.47
C LEU A 24 8.41 30.76 -1.62
N ILE A 25 8.05 30.33 -2.82
CA ILE A 25 7.93 31.21 -4.00
C ILE A 25 6.69 32.12 -3.91
N GLY A 26 5.55 31.59 -3.44
CA GLY A 26 4.31 32.33 -3.29
C GLY A 26 4.35 33.49 -2.30
N LEU A 27 5.30 33.47 -1.36
CA LEU A 27 5.53 34.55 -0.38
C LEU A 27 6.12 35.83 -1.00
N SER A 28 6.68 35.78 -2.21
CA SER A 28 7.34 36.94 -2.86
C SER A 28 6.35 37.90 -3.52
N ASP A 29 5.36 37.39 -4.28
CA ASP A 29 4.63 38.23 -5.24
C ASP A 29 3.10 38.20 -5.06
N GLY A 30 2.57 37.52 -4.04
CA GLY A 30 1.12 37.45 -3.74
C GLY A 30 0.25 36.75 -4.80
N ASN A 31 0.83 36.31 -5.92
CA ASN A 31 0.16 35.72 -7.07
C ASN A 31 0.65 34.29 -7.38
N GLY A 32 1.05 33.54 -6.35
CA GLY A 32 1.46 32.14 -6.50
C GLY A 32 0.27 31.19 -6.65
N PHE A 33 0.41 30.20 -7.55
CA PHE A 33 -0.50 29.05 -7.62
C PHE A 33 0.03 27.91 -6.76
N PHE A 34 -0.86 27.12 -6.15
CA PHE A 34 -0.48 25.98 -5.33
C PHE A 34 -1.26 24.73 -5.72
N PHE A 35 -0.55 23.62 -5.91
CA PHE A 35 -1.10 22.35 -6.36
C PHE A 35 -0.83 21.27 -5.31
N VAL A 36 -1.89 20.70 -4.71
CA VAL A 36 -1.79 19.55 -3.80
C VAL A 36 -2.57 18.40 -4.41
N PHE A 37 -1.90 17.59 -5.23
CA PHE A 37 -2.49 16.40 -5.82
C PHE A 37 -3.20 15.54 -4.76
N PRO A 38 -4.45 15.08 -4.99
CA PRO A 38 -5.27 15.17 -6.21
C PRO A 38 -6.17 16.42 -6.31
N PHE A 39 -6.06 17.37 -5.39
CA PHE A 39 -6.97 18.51 -5.28
C PHE A 39 -6.39 19.80 -5.90
N LEU A 40 -7.19 20.48 -6.71
CA LEU A 40 -6.82 21.67 -7.49
C LEU A 40 -7.36 22.94 -6.81
N PHE A 41 -6.48 23.82 -6.31
CA PHE A 41 -6.86 25.09 -5.67
C PHE A 41 -6.31 26.28 -6.45
N PHE A 42 -7.17 27.28 -6.71
CA PHE A 42 -6.82 28.51 -7.42
C PHE A 42 -6.98 29.71 -6.46
N GLY A 43 -5.96 30.57 -6.35
CA GLY A 43 -6.20 31.97 -5.96
C GLY A 43 -5.27 32.60 -4.92
N ASN A 44 -5.11 33.92 -5.10
CA ASN A 44 -4.42 34.92 -4.28
C ASN A 44 -4.65 34.69 -2.76
N MET A 45 -3.55 34.48 -2.02
CA MET A 45 -3.57 34.23 -0.58
C MET A 45 -3.76 35.54 0.20
N SER A 46 -5.01 35.98 0.34
CA SER A 46 -5.35 36.90 1.44
C SER A 46 -5.19 36.17 2.79
N GLY A 47 -4.80 36.89 3.85
CA GLY A 47 -4.51 36.27 5.16
C GLY A 47 -5.67 35.45 5.76
N SER A 48 -6.91 35.70 5.32
CA SER A 48 -8.10 34.91 5.70
C SER A 48 -8.15 33.52 5.06
N MET A 49 -7.41 33.26 3.97
CA MET A 49 -7.35 31.96 3.29
C MET A 49 -6.34 30.98 3.92
N LEU A 50 -5.55 31.42 4.90
CA LEU A 50 -4.56 30.58 5.57
C LEU A 50 -5.22 29.48 6.42
N LEU A 51 -6.31 29.83 7.11
CA LEU A 51 -7.06 28.89 7.95
C LEU A 51 -7.72 27.74 7.14
N PRO A 52 -8.47 28.00 6.05
CA PRO A 52 -9.02 26.91 5.24
C PRO A 52 -7.91 26.08 4.56
N PHE A 53 -6.78 26.68 4.20
CA PHE A 53 -5.64 25.94 3.64
C PHE A 53 -5.07 24.92 4.64
N ILE A 54 -4.84 25.33 5.89
CA ILE A 54 -4.38 24.43 6.96
C ILE A 54 -5.41 23.31 7.19
N ALA A 55 -6.71 23.62 7.23
CA ALA A 55 -7.75 22.63 7.41
C ALA A 55 -7.77 21.57 6.30
N ILE A 56 -7.60 22.00 5.04
CA ILE A 56 -7.54 21.12 3.87
C ILE A 56 -6.28 20.25 3.89
N LEU A 57 -5.13 20.79 4.30
CA LEU A 57 -3.91 20.01 4.49
C LEU A 57 -4.09 18.94 5.56
N ILE A 58 -4.67 19.28 6.72
CA ILE A 58 -4.94 18.32 7.79
C ILE A 58 -5.90 17.23 7.29
N LEU A 59 -6.98 17.61 6.60
CA LEU A 59 -7.93 16.66 6.03
C LEU A 59 -7.25 15.69 5.05
N ASN A 60 -6.38 16.20 4.18
CA ASN A 60 -5.62 15.37 3.25
C ASN A 60 -4.70 14.38 3.97
N LEU A 61 -3.98 14.84 5.01
CA LEU A 61 -3.12 13.96 5.81
C LEU A 61 -3.93 12.87 6.54
N VAL A 62 -5.13 13.20 7.04
CA VAL A 62 -6.02 12.22 7.67
C VAL A 62 -6.52 11.20 6.65
N ILE A 63 -7.01 11.65 5.49
CA ILE A 63 -7.47 10.75 4.41
C ILE A 63 -6.33 9.85 3.94
N PHE A 64 -5.14 10.41 3.76
CA PHE A 64 -3.95 9.66 3.37
C PHE A 64 -3.54 8.65 4.46
N GLY A 65 -3.56 9.03 5.73
CA GLY A 65 -3.27 8.13 6.85
C GLY A 65 -4.28 6.96 6.92
N VAL A 66 -5.57 7.25 6.76
CA VAL A 66 -6.63 6.22 6.70
C VAL A 66 -6.45 5.33 5.48
N PHE A 67 -6.13 5.91 4.31
CA PHE A 67 -5.88 5.18 3.08
C PHE A 67 -4.65 4.28 3.20
N LEU A 68 -3.53 4.76 3.74
CA LEU A 68 -2.34 3.95 4.01
C LEU A 68 -2.65 2.83 5.01
N PHE A 69 -3.42 3.13 6.06
CA PHE A 69 -3.83 2.14 7.04
C PHE A 69 -4.72 1.06 6.40
N TRP A 70 -5.69 1.44 5.58
CA TRP A 70 -6.54 0.52 4.82
C TRP A 70 -5.73 -0.28 3.78
N SER A 71 -4.84 0.38 3.05
CA SER A 71 -3.99 -0.22 2.03
C SER A 71 -3.05 -1.27 2.64
N ARG A 72 -2.38 -0.95 3.75
CA ARG A 72 -1.58 -1.91 4.51
C ARG A 72 -2.42 -3.09 5.01
N ARG A 73 -3.66 -2.82 5.43
CA ARG A 73 -4.58 -3.87 5.88
C ARG A 73 -5.07 -4.78 4.74
N LEU A 74 -5.23 -4.23 3.53
CA LEU A 74 -5.63 -4.98 2.33
C LEU A 74 -4.47 -5.83 1.79
N LEU A 75 -3.25 -5.29 1.74
CA LEU A 75 -2.08 -6.02 1.24
C LEU A 75 -1.74 -7.25 2.10
N GLY A 76 -1.90 -7.14 3.42
CA GLY A 76 -1.74 -8.27 4.33
C GLY A 76 -2.84 -9.34 4.24
N ARG A 77 -3.99 -9.02 3.61
CA ARG A 77 -5.09 -9.95 3.38
C ARG A 77 -4.86 -10.80 2.13
N GLU A 78 -4.43 -10.20 1.03
CA GLU A 78 -4.20 -10.93 -0.24
C GLU A 78 -3.16 -12.04 -0.11
N GLN A 79 -2.01 -11.78 0.53
CA GLN A 79 -0.98 -12.81 0.70
C GLN A 79 -1.47 -14.03 1.52
N LYS A 80 -2.39 -13.81 2.46
CA LYS A 80 -2.91 -14.89 3.31
C LYS A 80 -3.95 -15.75 2.58
N GLU A 81 -4.70 -15.17 1.65
CA GLU A 81 -5.65 -15.90 0.80
C GLU A 81 -4.95 -16.75 -0.26
N GLU A 82 -3.91 -16.22 -0.91
CA GLU A 82 -3.14 -16.95 -1.93
C GLU A 82 -2.48 -18.21 -1.34
N TYR A 83 -1.89 -18.10 -0.15
CA TYR A 83 -1.27 -19.26 0.53
C TYR A 83 -2.28 -20.30 1.04
N ALA A 84 -3.53 -19.91 1.34
CA ALA A 84 -4.55 -20.81 1.83
C ALA A 84 -5.20 -21.66 0.71
N LEU A 85 -5.33 -21.10 -0.50
CA LEU A 85 -5.88 -21.81 -1.67
C LEU A 85 -4.94 -22.88 -2.24
N LEU A 86 -3.66 -22.75 -1.89
CA LEU A 86 -2.62 -23.68 -2.29
C LEU A 86 -2.49 -24.86 -1.33
N ILE A 87 -3.27 -25.01 -0.26
CA ILE A 87 -3.14 -26.21 0.59
C ILE A 87 -3.99 -27.34 0.01
N GLU A 88 -3.37 -28.49 -0.32
CA GLU A 88 -4.01 -29.66 -0.91
C GLU A 88 -4.39 -30.73 0.13
N GLY A 89 -3.67 -30.77 1.24
CA GLY A 89 -3.92 -31.72 2.33
C GLY A 89 -2.96 -31.55 3.49
N GLU A 90 -2.95 -32.53 4.38
CA GLU A 90 -2.02 -32.60 5.51
C GLU A 90 -1.08 -33.79 5.33
N CYS A 91 0.15 -33.66 5.81
CA CYS A 91 1.13 -34.72 5.76
C CYS A 91 0.74 -35.85 6.70
N GLU A 92 0.53 -37.06 6.18
CA GLU A 92 0.20 -38.25 6.97
C GLU A 92 1.27 -38.62 8.01
N PHE A 93 2.50 -38.11 7.87
CA PHE A 93 3.60 -38.43 8.78
C PHE A 93 3.78 -37.44 9.93
N CYS A 94 3.45 -36.17 9.73
CA CYS A 94 3.71 -35.13 10.74
C CYS A 94 2.56 -34.14 10.95
N GLY A 95 1.45 -34.27 10.21
CA GLY A 95 0.28 -33.39 10.29
C GLY A 95 0.50 -31.98 9.74
N ALA A 96 1.61 -31.70 9.06
CA ALA A 96 1.88 -30.37 8.51
C ALA A 96 1.07 -30.14 7.21
N PRO A 97 0.58 -28.91 6.95
CA PRO A 97 -0.13 -28.60 5.72
C PRO A 97 0.80 -28.74 4.50
N ILE A 98 0.26 -29.34 3.44
CA ILE A 98 0.95 -29.65 2.20
C ILE A 98 0.44 -28.72 1.09
N PRO A 99 1.33 -27.93 0.45
CA PRO A 99 0.94 -27.11 -0.68
C PRO A 99 0.70 -27.95 -1.96
N LYS A 100 -0.16 -27.46 -2.84
CA LYS A 100 -0.61 -28.07 -4.10
C LYS A 100 0.57 -28.36 -5.00
N GLY A 101 0.61 -29.57 -5.54
CA GLY A 101 1.68 -30.01 -6.42
C GLY A 101 3.04 -30.24 -5.75
N SER A 102 3.12 -30.24 -4.41
CA SER A 102 4.37 -30.60 -3.72
C SER A 102 4.59 -32.11 -3.72
N THR A 103 5.80 -32.53 -4.09
CA THR A 103 6.18 -33.95 -4.11
C THR A 103 6.77 -34.42 -2.77
N TYR A 104 7.14 -33.49 -1.90
CA TYR A 104 7.74 -33.73 -0.58
C TYR A 104 7.14 -32.77 0.46
N CYS A 105 7.00 -33.24 1.69
CA CYS A 105 6.54 -32.44 2.81
C CYS A 105 7.63 -31.42 3.21
N PRO A 106 7.35 -30.10 3.23
CA PRO A 106 8.34 -29.08 3.59
C PRO A 106 8.74 -29.11 5.07
N ALA A 107 7.93 -29.73 5.94
CA ALA A 107 8.19 -29.79 7.38
C ALA A 107 9.07 -30.98 7.78
N CYS A 108 8.86 -32.15 7.16
CA CYS A 108 9.55 -33.39 7.55
C CYS A 108 10.38 -34.04 6.45
N GLY A 109 10.33 -33.52 5.21
CA GLY A 109 11.12 -33.99 4.07
C GLY A 109 10.64 -35.29 3.42
N LYS A 110 9.55 -35.90 3.91
CA LYS A 110 9.03 -37.17 3.36
C LYS A 110 8.27 -36.97 2.05
N SER A 111 8.39 -37.92 1.12
CA SER A 111 7.68 -37.92 -0.16
C SER A 111 6.16 -38.09 0.02
N ILE A 112 5.37 -37.38 -0.80
CA ILE A 112 3.90 -37.34 -0.76
C ILE A 112 3.28 -38.09 -1.96
N ARG A 113 4.08 -38.45 -2.97
CA ARG A 113 3.57 -39.17 -4.16
C ARG A 113 2.91 -40.49 -3.75
N GLU A 114 1.61 -40.63 -4.03
CA GLU A 114 1.00 -41.71 -4.84
C GLU A 114 -0.55 -41.77 -4.71
N LYS A 115 -1.33 -40.74 -5.08
CA LYS A 115 -2.80 -40.89 -5.12
C LYS A 115 -3.61 -40.07 -6.14
N ASP A 116 -3.02 -39.49 -7.19
CA ASP A 116 -3.77 -38.62 -8.12
C ASP A 116 -3.69 -39.02 -9.61
N GLU A 117 -3.61 -40.33 -9.89
CA GLU A 117 -3.82 -40.88 -11.25
C GLU A 117 -5.09 -41.74 -11.31
N ARG A 118 -6.20 -41.31 -10.68
CA ARG A 118 -7.44 -42.08 -10.80
C ARG A 118 -8.75 -41.30 -10.62
N THR A 119 -9.04 -40.31 -11.46
CA THR A 119 -10.43 -40.13 -11.97
C THR A 119 -10.44 -39.35 -13.30
N SER A 120 -10.26 -40.08 -14.39
CA SER A 120 -10.85 -39.80 -15.71
C SER A 120 -12.31 -40.23 -15.72
#